data_AF-A0A4R5DMG3-F1
#
_entry.id   AF-A0A4R5DMG3-F1
#
_cell.length_a   1.000
_cell.length_b   1.000
_cell.length_c   1.000
_cell.angle_alpha   90.00
_cell.angle_beta   90.00
_cell.angle_gamma   90.00
#
_symmetry.space_group_name_H-M   'P 1'
#
loop_
_entity.id
_entity.type
_entity.pdbx_description
1 polymer ?
#
loop_
_entity_poly.entity_id
_entity_poly.type
_entity_poly.pdbx_seq_one_letter_code
_entity_poly.pdbx_strand_id
1 'polypeptide(L)'
;MDELGKINPFQILAKSLTRIEHMLVCLLENTDVNPASISPQQPELLSITEGARFLGLSKQAVYRHIGKIPHYKRNGRLYFKRQELVEYVGEVAMYRT
;
A
#
# COMPACT_ATOMS: atom_id res chain seq x y z
N MET A 1 8.94 33.44 -47.12
CA MET A 1 7.60 33.54 -46.51
C MET A 1 7.52 32.44 -45.49
N ASP A 2 7.68 32.81 -44.23
CA ASP A 2 7.94 31.92 -43.11
C ASP A 2 6.68 31.13 -42.73
N GLU A 3 6.60 29.86 -43.15
CA GLU A 3 5.57 28.90 -42.73
C GLU A 3 5.71 28.48 -41.24
N LEU A 4 6.65 29.07 -40.48
CA LEU A 4 6.86 28.77 -39.06
C LEU A 4 5.83 29.41 -38.10
N GLY A 5 4.87 30.21 -38.59
CA GLY A 5 3.86 30.90 -37.77
C GLY A 5 2.54 30.14 -37.53
N LYS A 6 2.35 28.93 -38.09
CA LYS A 6 1.03 28.28 -38.13
C LYS A 6 0.79 27.15 -37.13
N ILE A 7 1.81 26.69 -36.41
CA ILE A 7 1.62 25.59 -35.47
C ILE A 7 1.06 26.16 -34.17
N ASN A 8 -0.26 26.06 -34.03
CA ASN A 8 -0.94 26.44 -32.80
C ASN A 8 -0.37 25.61 -31.63
N PRO A 9 0.15 26.25 -30.56
CA PRO A 9 0.70 25.54 -29.42
C PRO A 9 -0.32 24.62 -28.74
N PHE A 10 -1.61 24.93 -28.82
CA PHE A 10 -2.68 24.05 -28.35
C PHE A 10 -2.79 22.76 -29.15
N GLN A 11 -2.42 22.73 -30.44
CA GLN A 11 -2.36 21.49 -31.21
C GLN A 11 -1.22 20.59 -30.76
N ILE A 12 -0.08 21.18 -30.38
CA ILE A 12 1.05 20.44 -29.81
C ILE A 12 0.64 19.80 -28.49
N LEU A 13 -0.07 20.56 -27.64
CA LEU A 13 -0.63 20.06 -26.40
C LEU A 13 -1.66 18.95 -26.63
N ALA A 14 -2.61 19.14 -27.55
CA ALA A 14 -3.61 18.13 -27.88
C ALA A 14 -2.95 16.83 -28.38
N LYS A 15 -1.97 16.92 -29.28
CA LYS A 15 -1.20 15.76 -29.75
C LYS A 15 -0.45 15.06 -28.62
N SER A 16 0.08 15.82 -27.67
CA SER A 16 0.79 15.28 -26.51
C SER A 16 -0.16 14.57 -25.56
N LEU A 17 -1.35 15.13 -25.32
CA LEU A 17 -2.42 14.51 -24.52
C LEU A 17 -2.88 13.19 -25.14
N THR A 18 -3.18 13.18 -26.44
CA THR A 18 -3.55 11.95 -27.15
C THR A 18 -2.44 10.90 -27.04
N ARG A 19 -1.17 11.29 -27.18
CA ARG A 19 -0.06 10.35 -27.04
C ARG A 19 0.04 9.76 -25.64
N ILE A 20 -0.15 10.58 -24.59
CA ILE A 20 -0.15 10.10 -23.20
C ILE A 20 -1.32 9.15 -22.97
N GLU A 21 -2.50 9.49 -23.46
CA GLU A 21 -3.71 8.66 -23.32
C GLU A 21 -3.50 7.27 -23.94
N HIS A 22 -2.98 7.20 -25.16
CA HIS A 22 -2.65 5.92 -25.81
C HIS A 22 -1.60 5.12 -25.03
N MET A 23 -0.58 5.79 -24.47
CA MET A 23 0.42 5.13 -23.63
C MET A 23 -0.19 4.55 -22.35
N LEU A 24 -1.13 5.27 -21.72
CA LEU A 24 -1.84 4.79 -20.53
C LEU A 24 -2.73 3.59 -20.84
N VAL A 25 -3.47 3.61 -21.96
CA VAL A 25 -4.27 2.47 -22.41
C VAL A 25 -3.40 1.25 -22.64
N CYS A 26 -2.28 1.39 -23.38
CA CYS A 26 -1.35 0.28 -23.59
C CYS A 26 -0.77 -0.27 -22.28
N LEU A 27 -0.44 0.59 -21.31
CA LEU A 27 0.04 0.12 -20.01
C LEU A 27 -1.03 -0.65 -19.25
N LEU A 28 -2.27 -0.19 -19.27
CA LEU A 28 -3.41 -0.85 -18.62
C LEU A 28 -3.68 -2.23 -19.23
N GLU A 29 -3.61 -2.37 -20.56
CA GLU A 29 -3.82 -3.64 -21.25
C GLU A 29 -2.68 -4.64 -21.03
N ASN A 30 -1.44 -4.18 -20.89
CA ASN A 30 -0.26 -5.03 -20.68
C ASN A 30 0.04 -5.33 -19.21
N THR A 31 -0.72 -4.75 -18.29
CA THR A 31 -0.65 -5.11 -16.89
C THR A 31 -1.88 -5.93 -16.53
N ASP A 32 -1.70 -7.22 -16.22
CA ASP A 32 -2.63 -8.03 -15.43
C ASP A 32 -2.73 -7.48 -13.97
N VAL A 33 -2.74 -6.16 -13.81
CA VAL A 33 -3.02 -5.50 -12.55
C VAL A 33 -4.51 -5.50 -12.37
N ASN A 34 -4.97 -6.56 -11.70
CA ASN A 34 -6.20 -6.52 -10.95
C ASN A 34 -6.28 -5.16 -10.22
N PRO A 35 -7.26 -4.30 -10.50
CA PRO A 35 -7.35 -2.96 -9.90
C PRO A 35 -7.43 -2.96 -8.36
N ALA A 36 -7.55 -4.14 -7.73
CA ALA A 36 -7.38 -4.34 -6.30
C ALA A 36 -5.91 -4.30 -5.80
N SER A 37 -4.89 -4.34 -6.67
CA SER A 37 -3.48 -4.46 -6.25
C SER A 37 -2.71 -3.13 -6.20
N ILE A 38 -3.32 -1.99 -6.53
CA ILE A 38 -2.75 -0.66 -6.25
C ILE A 38 -3.11 -0.24 -4.81
N SER A 39 -2.94 -1.13 -3.85
CA SER A 39 -2.69 -0.71 -2.48
C SER A 39 -1.17 -0.59 -2.34
N PRO A 40 -0.62 0.42 -1.64
CA PRO A 40 0.80 0.39 -1.28
C PRO A 40 1.01 -0.95 -0.60
N GLN A 41 1.76 -1.87 -1.22
CA GLN A 41 1.94 -3.23 -0.73
C GLN A 41 2.34 -3.13 0.73
N GLN A 42 1.38 -3.33 1.63
CA GLN A 42 1.60 -3.01 3.01
C GLN A 42 2.68 -3.97 3.48
N PRO A 43 3.74 -3.47 4.13
CA PRO A 43 4.86 -4.33 4.52
C PRO A 43 4.31 -5.54 5.27
N GLU A 44 4.63 -6.72 4.75
CA GLU A 44 4.14 -8.00 5.26
C GLU A 44 4.54 -8.18 6.74
N LEU A 45 5.72 -7.66 7.07
CA LEU A 45 6.27 -7.56 8.42
C LEU A 45 6.20 -6.11 8.92
N LEU A 46 5.48 -5.94 10.01
CA LEU A 46 5.30 -4.68 10.73
C LEU A 46 6.32 -4.59 11.87
N SER A 47 6.89 -3.41 12.07
CA SER A 47 7.64 -3.07 13.28
C SER A 47 6.70 -2.95 14.49
N ILE A 48 7.25 -2.88 15.70
CA ILE A 48 6.43 -2.64 16.91
C ILE A 48 5.58 -1.37 16.82
N THR A 49 6.06 -0.32 16.17
CA THR A 49 5.31 0.93 16.04
C THR A 49 4.10 0.75 15.14
N GLU A 50 4.26 0.00 14.06
CA GLU A 50 3.21 -0.29 13.08
C GLU A 50 2.22 -1.33 13.60
N GLY A 51 2.69 -2.37 14.29
CA GLY A 51 1.85 -3.36 14.96
C GLY A 51 1.02 -2.75 16.10
N ALA A 52 1.61 -1.86 16.89
CA ALA A 52 0.88 -1.11 17.93
C ALA A 52 -0.22 -0.23 17.31
N ARG A 53 0.10 0.47 16.21
CA ARG A 53 -0.89 1.26 15.47
C ARG A 53 -1.99 0.38 14.90
N PHE A 54 -1.66 -0.78 14.35
CA PHE A 54 -2.62 -1.74 13.81
C PHE A 54 -3.61 -2.23 14.86
N LEU A 55 -3.11 -2.56 16.06
CA LEU A 55 -3.93 -3.03 17.18
C LEU A 55 -4.65 -1.91 17.94
N GLY A 56 -4.39 -0.64 17.63
CA GLY A 56 -4.91 0.50 18.40
C GLY A 56 -4.37 0.59 19.83
N LEU A 57 -3.19 0.01 20.09
CA LEU A 57 -2.57 -0.07 21.41
C LEU A 57 -1.35 0.86 21.51
N SER A 58 -0.99 1.25 22.73
CA SER A 58 0.31 1.90 22.97
C SER A 58 1.46 0.88 22.86
N LYS A 59 2.66 1.32 22.47
CA LYS A 59 3.85 0.45 22.45
C LYS A 59 4.08 -0.28 23.78
N GLN A 60 3.83 0.41 24.90
CA GLN A 60 3.97 -0.17 26.24
C GLN A 60 2.94 -1.28 26.52
N ALA A 61 1.70 -1.10 26.07
CA ALA A 61 0.66 -2.14 26.17
C ALA A 61 1.01 -3.35 25.30
N VAL A 62 1.55 -3.14 24.09
CA VAL A 62 2.05 -4.24 23.25
C VAL A 62 3.16 -5.01 23.94
N TYR A 63 4.14 -4.34 24.56
CA TYR A 63 5.18 -5.02 25.35
C TYR A 63 4.61 -5.81 26.53
N ARG A 64 3.61 -5.27 27.24
CA ARG A 64 2.94 -5.96 28.36
C ARG A 64 2.20 -7.22 27.92
N HIS A 65 1.65 -7.21 26.70
CA HIS A 65 0.85 -8.31 26.16
C HIS A 65 1.58 -9.14 25.10
N ILE A 66 2.90 -9.02 25.00
CA ILE A 66 3.69 -9.68 23.95
C ILE A 66 3.61 -11.21 24.00
N GLY A 67 3.34 -11.80 25.17
CA GLY A 67 3.12 -13.24 25.31
C GLY A 67 1.81 -13.75 24.71
N LYS A 68 0.86 -12.86 24.40
CA LYS A 68 -0.43 -13.20 23.76
C LYS A 68 -0.48 -12.79 22.29
N ILE A 69 0.30 -11.78 21.90
CA ILE A 69 0.30 -11.24 20.55
C ILE A 69 1.32 -12.04 19.70
N PRO A 70 0.92 -12.58 18.54
CA PRO A 70 1.84 -13.31 17.66
C PRO A 70 2.97 -12.37 17.18
N HIS A 71 4.22 -12.78 17.40
CA HIS A 71 5.38 -11.95 17.14
C HIS A 71 6.61 -12.77 16.76
N TYR A 72 7.53 -12.11 16.08
CA TYR A 72 8.84 -12.63 15.68
C TYR A 72 9.94 -11.76 16.27
N LYS A 73 10.99 -12.40 16.81
CA LYS A 73 12.14 -11.70 17.37
C LYS A 73 13.37 -11.89 16.47
N ARG A 74 13.98 -10.79 16.03
CA ARG A 74 15.23 -10.80 15.24
C ARG A 74 16.14 -9.68 15.70
N ASN A 75 17.38 -10.00 16.06
CA ASN A 75 18.40 -9.04 16.51
C ASN A 75 17.91 -8.09 17.63
N GLY A 76 17.14 -8.61 18.60
CA GLY A 76 16.58 -7.81 19.70
C GLY A 76 15.37 -6.93 19.32
N ARG A 77 14.89 -6.99 18.08
CA ARG A 77 13.70 -6.26 17.60
C ARG A 77 12.51 -7.20 17.44
N LEU A 78 11.32 -6.66 17.67
CA LEU A 78 10.04 -7.34 17.49
C LEU A 78 9.42 -6.97 16.15
N TYR A 79 8.96 -7.99 15.45
CA TYR A 79 8.29 -7.90 14.16
C TYR A 79 6.97 -8.67 14.21
N PHE A 80 5.99 -8.22 13.43
CA PHE A 80 4.64 -8.76 13.45
C PHE A 80 4.18 -9.02 12.01
N LYS A 81 3.71 -10.22 11.71
CA LYS A 81 3.07 -10.46 10.41
C LYS A 81 1.67 -9.89 10.42
N ARG A 82 1.31 -9.15 9.37
CA ARG A 82 -0.02 -8.54 9.26
C ARG A 82 -1.14 -9.57 9.30
N GLN A 83 -0.98 -10.69 8.58
CA GLN A 83 -2.00 -11.74 8.53
C GLN A 83 -2.28 -12.36 9.90
N GLU A 84 -1.23 -12.65 10.67
CA GLU A 84 -1.38 -13.20 12.03
C GLU A 84 -2.02 -12.20 13.00
N LEU A 85 -1.76 -10.90 12.84
CA LEU A 85 -2.44 -9.89 13.65
C LEU A 85 -3.94 -9.78 13.29
N VAL A 86 -4.30 -9.94 12.02
CA VAL A 86 -5.71 -9.97 11.59
C VAL A 86 -6.42 -11.18 12.21
N GLU A 87 -5.79 -12.35 12.12
CA GLU A 87 -6.32 -13.59 12.70
C GLU A 87 -6.49 -13.48 14.22
N TYR A 88 -5.48 -12.97 14.92
CA TYR A 88 -5.53 -12.71 16.36
C TYR A 88 -6.69 -11.77 16.74
N VAL A 89 -6.89 -10.69 15.99
CA VAL A 89 -8.01 -9.76 16.25
C VAL A 89 -9.36 -10.41 15.96
N GLY A 90 -9.47 -11.20 14.91
CA GLY A 90 -10.68 -11.95 14.57
C GLY A 90 -11.05 -12.99 15.63
N GLU A 91 -10.06 -13.74 16.12
CA GLU A 91 -10.23 -14.71 17.19
C GLU A 91 -10.67 -14.03 18.49
N VAL A 92 -10.01 -12.94 18.90
CA VAL A 92 -10.40 -12.18 20.12
C VAL A 92 -11.81 -11.59 20.01
N ALA A 93 -12.25 -11.19 18.81
CA ALA A 93 -13.60 -10.68 18.60
C ALA A 93 -14.67 -11.76 18.76
N MET A 94 -14.39 -13.02 18.42
CA MET A 94 -15.31 -14.14 18.63
C MET A 94 -15.55 -14.47 20.12
N TYR A 95 -14.58 -14.19 21.00
CA TYR A 95 -14.69 -14.46 22.44
C TYR A 95 -15.21 -13.27 23.26
N ARG A 96 -15.51 -12.13 22.62
CA ARG A 96 -16.13 -10.96 23.25
C ARG A 96 -17.54 -10.77 22.70
N THR A 97 -18.49 -11.51 23.25
CA THR A 97 -19.94 -11.24 23.23
C THR A 97 -20.45 -11.48 24.65
#